data_AF-A0AAU1KF62-F1
#
_entry.id   AF-A0AAU1KF62-F1
#
_cell.length_a   1.000
_cell.length_b   1.000
_cell.length_c   1.000
_cell.angle_alpha   90.00
_cell.angle_beta   90.00
_cell.angle_gamma   90.00
#
_symmetry.space_group_name_H-M   'P 1'
#
loop_
_entity.id
_entity.type
_entity.pdbx_description
1 polymer ?
#
loop_
_entity_poly.entity_id
_entity_poly.type
_entity_poly.pdbx_seq_one_letter_code
_entity_poly.pdbx_strand_id
1 'polypeptide(L)'
;MRQKRSYGRVLLVSVLVGYLEVALTVVVALLYVRTQPPPDTPPDWGWIAAGLVSLTGIVGVIAFLLSLLFVLPAVALSDLLGRRLGERAAWCCTPPLVAALLAPPVWTFAAYNAARTGPVLLFWAAATASLSAGALAARPRGEGLARRVALWGGALVAGTGLFGTLGLVTGALPPYEPPVIGPAALAGTWADHTGNTLTFTADGRVTASGVAEHSPGDTSGRTPPGCSGTGTWSYEPGRDPWSQRVRLDVPGCGWPAWGVGGTGREPRLHQSVGGPGSGKLYQLRKATSGSPR
;
A
#
# COMPACT_ATOMS: atom_id res chain seq x y z
N MET A 1 -37.73 -21.84 25.76
CA MET A 1 -36.84 -22.78 25.04
C MET A 1 -35.55 -22.06 24.70
N ARG A 2 -34.39 -22.50 25.22
CA ARG A 2 -33.09 -21.84 25.02
C ARG A 2 -32.53 -22.30 23.66
N GLN A 3 -32.60 -21.45 22.62
CA GLN A 3 -31.97 -21.74 21.32
C GLN A 3 -30.49 -22.09 21.54
N LYS A 4 -30.09 -23.32 21.19
CA LYS A 4 -28.69 -23.75 21.26
C LYS A 4 -27.86 -22.89 20.32
N ARG A 5 -26.79 -22.28 20.84
CA ARG A 5 -25.84 -21.47 20.08
C ARG A 5 -25.12 -22.38 19.08
N SER A 6 -25.23 -22.07 17.79
CA SER A 6 -24.47 -22.78 16.75
C SER A 6 -23.09 -22.16 16.62
N TYR A 7 -22.05 -22.85 17.12
CA TYR A 7 -20.65 -22.42 16.98
C TYR A 7 -20.22 -22.28 15.52
N GLY A 8 -20.79 -23.09 14.61
CA GLY A 8 -20.56 -22.95 13.17
C GLY A 8 -21.02 -21.60 12.62
N ARG A 9 -22.12 -21.04 13.12
CA ARG A 9 -22.56 -19.69 12.73
C ARG A 9 -21.62 -18.60 13.23
N VAL A 10 -21.10 -18.74 14.45
CA VAL A 10 -20.12 -17.79 15.01
C VAL A 10 -18.83 -17.81 14.20
N LEU A 11 -18.34 -19.00 13.85
CA LEU A 11 -17.17 -19.19 13.01
C LEU A 11 -17.35 -18.57 11.63
N LEU A 12 -18.50 -18.82 10.99
CA LEU A 12 -18.82 -18.26 9.67
C LEU A 12 -18.89 -16.73 9.69
N VAL A 13 -19.53 -16.14 10.70
CA VAL A 13 -19.61 -14.68 10.83
C VAL A 13 -18.23 -14.07 11.08
N SER A 14 -17.41 -14.70 11.92
CA SER A 14 -16.05 -14.25 12.21
C SER A 14 -15.15 -14.26 10.98
N VAL A 15 -15.16 -15.36 10.22
CA VAL A 15 -14.43 -15.47 8.94
C VAL A 15 -14.91 -14.42 7.94
N LEU A 16 -16.23 -14.20 7.85
CA LEU A 16 -16.80 -13.17 6.97
C LEU A 16 -16.34 -11.75 7.35
N VAL A 17 -16.29 -11.42 8.65
CA VAL A 17 -15.76 -10.13 9.12
C VAL A 17 -14.29 -9.97 8.71
N GLY A 18 -13.46 -11.02 8.87
CA GLY A 18 -12.06 -10.98 8.43
C GLY A 18 -11.91 -10.70 6.94
N TYR A 19 -12.75 -11.31 6.08
CA TYR A 19 -12.77 -10.97 4.66
C TYR A 19 -13.15 -9.52 4.38
N LEU A 20 -14.14 -8.98 5.09
CA LEU A 20 -14.59 -7.60 4.93
C LEU A 20 -13.52 -6.59 5.38
N GLU A 21 -12.79 -6.88 6.46
CA GLU A 21 -11.67 -6.05 6.92
C GLU A 21 -10.54 -5.99 5.89
N VAL A 22 -10.19 -7.13 5.29
CA VAL A 22 -9.19 -7.18 4.21
C VAL A 22 -9.68 -6.42 2.98
N ALA A 23 -10.94 -6.62 2.57
CA ALA A 23 -11.51 -5.90 1.44
C ALA A 23 -11.48 -4.38 1.66
N LEU A 24 -11.85 -3.92 2.87
CA LEU A 24 -11.76 -2.51 3.24
C LEU A 24 -10.32 -1.99 3.16
N THR A 25 -9.36 -2.75 3.69
CA THR A 25 -7.94 -2.40 3.64
C THR A 25 -7.43 -2.28 2.21
N VAL A 26 -7.82 -3.21 1.32
CA VAL A 26 -7.49 -3.16 -0.11
C VAL A 26 -8.06 -1.89 -0.75
N VAL A 27 -9.33 -1.55 -0.49
CA VAL A 27 -9.95 -0.33 -1.01
C VAL A 27 -9.18 0.91 -0.56
N VAL A 28 -8.87 1.02 0.73
CA VAL A 28 -8.10 2.15 1.29
C VAL A 28 -6.70 2.22 0.68
N ALA A 29 -6.01 1.08 0.54
CA ALA A 29 -4.69 1.02 -0.08
C ALA A 29 -4.74 1.46 -1.56
N LEU A 30 -5.75 1.03 -2.32
CA LEU A 30 -5.93 1.46 -3.71
C LEU A 30 -6.17 2.97 -3.80
N LEU A 31 -6.99 3.54 -2.93
CA LEU A 31 -7.22 4.99 -2.86
C LEU A 31 -5.93 5.73 -2.51
N TYR A 32 -5.17 5.23 -1.54
CA TYR A 32 -3.89 5.82 -1.14
C TYR A 32 -2.86 5.76 -2.27
N VAL A 33 -2.73 4.63 -2.98
CA VAL A 33 -1.81 4.51 -4.12
C VAL A 33 -2.11 5.55 -5.21
N ARG A 34 -3.37 5.95 -5.40
CA ARG A 34 -3.74 7.01 -6.35
C ARG A 34 -3.25 8.41 -5.94
N THR A 35 -2.95 8.62 -4.66
CA THR A 35 -2.37 9.88 -4.16
C THR A 35 -0.84 9.84 -4.14
N GLN A 36 -0.22 8.72 -4.51
CA GLN A 36 1.23 8.55 -4.54
C GLN A 36 1.77 8.67 -5.98
N PRO A 37 3.07 8.99 -6.15
CA PRO A 37 3.72 8.93 -7.44
C PRO A 37 3.57 7.54 -8.08
N PRO A 38 3.40 7.45 -9.41
CA PRO A 38 3.28 6.15 -10.08
C PRO A 38 4.55 5.31 -9.85
N PRO A 39 4.39 3.98 -9.68
CA PRO A 39 5.52 3.08 -9.52
C PRO A 39 6.41 3.05 -10.77
N ASP A 40 7.70 2.71 -10.57
CA ASP A 40 8.71 2.68 -11.63
C ASP A 40 8.39 1.65 -12.71
N THR A 41 7.72 0.56 -12.30
CA THR A 41 7.18 -0.46 -13.17
C THR A 41 5.66 -0.34 -13.26
N PRO A 42 5.09 -0.46 -14.47
CA PRO A 42 3.65 -0.49 -14.64
C PRO A 42 3.08 -1.68 -13.83
N PRO A 43 1.90 -1.52 -13.20
CA PRO A 43 1.27 -2.62 -12.49
C PRO A 43 1.00 -3.77 -13.46
N ASP A 44 1.53 -4.95 -13.16
CA ASP A 44 1.10 -6.17 -13.84
C ASP A 44 -0.24 -6.60 -13.23
N TRP A 45 -1.33 -6.20 -13.89
CA TRP A 45 -2.68 -6.49 -13.43
C TRP A 45 -2.98 -8.00 -13.40
N GLY A 46 -2.32 -8.81 -14.23
CA GLY A 46 -2.45 -10.26 -14.22
C GLY A 46 -1.84 -10.85 -12.96
N TRP A 47 -0.61 -10.45 -12.64
CA TRP A 47 0.06 -10.84 -11.39
C TRP A 47 -0.69 -10.35 -10.15
N ILE A 48 -1.18 -9.10 -10.17
CA ILE A 48 -1.96 -8.53 -9.07
C ILE A 48 -3.25 -9.32 -8.86
N ALA A 49 -3.98 -9.65 -9.94
CA ALA A 49 -5.21 -10.44 -9.84
C ALA A 49 -4.94 -11.85 -9.30
N ALA A 50 -3.90 -12.53 -9.80
CA ALA A 50 -3.48 -13.83 -9.28
C ALA A 50 -3.10 -13.75 -7.80
N GLY A 51 -2.31 -12.74 -7.42
CA GLY A 51 -1.94 -12.46 -6.04
C GLY A 51 -3.14 -12.21 -5.13
N LEU A 52 -4.14 -11.46 -5.59
CA LEU A 52 -5.38 -11.22 -4.84
C LEU A 52 -6.19 -12.51 -4.63
N VAL A 53 -6.27 -13.38 -5.63
CA VAL A 53 -6.94 -14.70 -5.51
C VAL A 53 -6.22 -15.56 -4.46
N SER A 54 -4.89 -15.68 -4.56
CA SER A 54 -4.10 -16.43 -3.59
C SER A 54 -4.20 -15.84 -2.18
N LEU A 55 -4.13 -14.51 -2.07
CA LEU A 55 -4.27 -13.78 -0.82
C LEU A 55 -5.63 -14.02 -0.18
N THR A 56 -6.70 -14.06 -0.97
CA THR A 56 -8.06 -14.34 -0.47
C THR A 56 -8.11 -15.71 0.20
N GLY A 57 -7.53 -16.74 -0.41
CA GLY A 57 -7.43 -18.08 0.20
C GLY A 57 -6.65 -18.06 1.51
N ILE A 58 -5.48 -17.41 1.52
CA ILE A 58 -4.61 -17.28 2.71
C ILE A 58 -5.35 -16.55 3.84
N VAL A 59 -6.01 -15.43 3.53
CA VAL A 59 -6.82 -14.65 4.47
C VAL A 59 -7.94 -15.50 5.05
N GLY A 60 -8.63 -16.29 4.22
CA GLY A 60 -9.64 -17.24 4.69
C GLY A 60 -9.10 -18.24 5.71
N VAL A 61 -7.94 -18.85 5.41
CA VAL A 61 -7.27 -19.80 6.31
C VAL A 61 -6.84 -19.13 7.61
N ILE A 62 -6.21 -17.95 7.54
CA ILE A 62 -5.78 -17.19 8.72
C ILE A 62 -7.00 -16.79 9.54
N ALA A 63 -8.01 -16.18 8.94
CA ALA A 63 -9.23 -15.77 9.63
C ALA A 63 -9.94 -16.97 10.29
N PHE A 64 -9.95 -18.13 9.63
CA PHE A 64 -10.48 -19.37 10.20
C PHE A 64 -9.67 -19.83 11.42
N LEU A 65 -8.33 -19.88 11.32
CA LEU A 65 -7.45 -20.26 12.42
C LEU A 65 -7.56 -19.28 13.60
N LEU A 66 -7.55 -17.97 13.33
CA LEU A 66 -7.77 -16.93 14.35
C LEU A 66 -9.13 -17.11 15.03
N SER A 67 -10.17 -17.44 14.25
CA SER A 67 -11.49 -17.68 14.80
C SER A 67 -11.54 -18.94 15.67
N LEU A 68 -10.87 -20.02 15.27
CA LEU A 68 -10.77 -21.25 16.04
C LEU A 68 -9.98 -21.06 17.34
N LEU A 69 -8.86 -20.35 17.28
CA LEU A 69 -7.93 -20.20 18.41
C LEU A 69 -8.35 -19.12 19.40
N PHE A 70 -9.05 -18.08 18.92
CA PHE A 70 -9.32 -16.89 19.74
C PHE A 70 -10.81 -16.66 19.94
N VAL A 71 -11.60 -16.69 18.87
CA VAL A 71 -13.02 -16.33 18.94
C VAL A 71 -13.84 -17.43 19.60
N LEU A 72 -13.65 -18.70 19.21
CA LEU A 72 -14.39 -19.80 19.82
C LEU A 72 -14.09 -19.98 21.32
N PRO A 73 -12.81 -19.96 21.78
CA PRO A 73 -12.52 -20.07 23.20
C PRO A 73 -13.04 -18.87 24.00
N ALA A 74 -12.92 -17.64 23.45
CA ALA A 74 -13.50 -16.45 24.08
C ALA A 74 -15.03 -16.59 24.24
N VAL A 75 -15.71 -17.07 23.20
CA VAL A 75 -17.15 -17.30 23.23
C VAL A 75 -17.54 -18.39 24.23
N ALA A 76 -16.81 -19.51 24.25
CA ALA A 76 -17.03 -20.59 25.21
C ALA A 76 -16.80 -20.13 26.66
N LEU A 77 -15.74 -19.35 26.89
CA LEU A 77 -15.42 -18.76 28.19
C LEU A 77 -16.51 -17.77 28.63
N SER A 78 -17.01 -16.93 27.70
CA SER A 78 -18.11 -16.00 27.96
C SER A 78 -19.40 -16.72 28.36
N ASP A 79 -19.71 -17.85 27.71
CA ASP A 79 -20.90 -18.66 28.03
C ASP A 79 -20.74 -19.37 29.37
N LEU A 80 -19.53 -19.77 29.74
CA LEU A 80 -19.22 -20.38 31.03
C LEU A 80 -19.28 -19.36 32.18
N LEU A 81 -18.67 -18.20 31.99
CA LEU A 81 -18.70 -17.08 32.95
C LEU A 81 -20.11 -16.49 33.07
N GLY A 82 -20.84 -16.38 31.96
CA GLY A 82 -22.21 -15.87 31.95
C GLY A 82 -23.19 -16.73 32.75
N ARG A 83 -22.92 -18.04 32.86
CA ARG A 83 -23.68 -18.95 33.75
C ARG A 83 -23.39 -18.73 35.23
N ARG A 84 -22.21 -18.21 35.59
CA ARG A 84 -21.77 -18.07 36.99
C ARG A 84 -21.90 -16.65 37.54
N LEU A 85 -21.66 -15.63 36.72
CA LEU A 85 -21.53 -14.22 37.14
C LEU A 85 -22.58 -13.30 36.50
N GLY A 86 -23.48 -13.85 35.68
CA GLY A 86 -24.44 -13.08 34.89
C GLY A 86 -23.86 -12.58 33.56
N GLU A 87 -24.72 -12.44 32.55
CA GLU A 87 -24.33 -12.11 31.16
C GLU A 87 -23.59 -10.76 31.01
N ARG A 88 -23.74 -9.81 31.94
CA ARG A 88 -23.15 -8.47 31.80
C ARG A 88 -21.72 -8.39 32.34
N ALA A 89 -21.47 -9.01 33.51
CA ALA A 89 -20.15 -9.04 34.14
C ALA A 89 -19.18 -9.96 33.39
N ALA A 90 -19.66 -11.11 32.91
CA ALA A 90 -18.87 -12.05 32.12
C ALA A 90 -18.24 -11.40 30.87
N TRP A 91 -18.99 -10.54 30.17
CA TRP A 91 -18.56 -9.93 28.92
C TRP A 91 -17.59 -8.77 29.08
N CYS A 92 -17.68 -7.96 30.15
CA CYS A 92 -16.68 -6.92 30.41
C CYS A 92 -15.30 -7.54 30.70
N CYS A 93 -15.30 -8.72 31.33
CA CYS A 93 -14.06 -9.42 31.66
C CYS A 93 -13.50 -10.26 30.51
N THR A 94 -14.31 -10.65 29.51
CA THR A 94 -13.87 -11.62 28.48
C THR A 94 -12.74 -11.09 27.58
N PRO A 95 -12.83 -9.89 26.94
CA PRO A 95 -11.75 -9.36 26.11
C PRO A 95 -10.41 -9.21 26.84
N PRO A 96 -10.35 -8.60 28.05
CA PRO A 96 -9.08 -8.49 28.76
C PRO A 96 -8.55 -9.85 29.24
N LEU A 97 -9.41 -10.82 29.60
CA LEU A 97 -8.96 -12.17 29.98
C LEU A 97 -8.35 -12.93 28.79
N VAL A 98 -8.97 -12.82 27.61
CA VAL A 98 -8.46 -13.45 26.39
C VAL A 98 -7.16 -12.78 25.96
N ALA A 99 -7.09 -11.44 26.00
CA ALA A 99 -5.85 -10.71 25.74
C ALA A 99 -4.73 -11.11 26.72
N ALA A 100 -5.05 -11.26 28.01
CA ALA A 100 -4.09 -11.69 29.04
C ALA A 100 -3.63 -13.14 28.85
N LEU A 101 -4.54 -14.08 28.53
CA LEU A 101 -4.21 -15.48 28.26
C LEU A 101 -3.29 -15.66 27.05
N LEU A 102 -3.37 -14.74 26.08
CA LEU A 102 -2.61 -14.80 24.83
C LEU A 102 -1.38 -13.89 24.82
N ALA A 103 -1.19 -13.06 25.84
CA ALA A 103 0.00 -12.23 25.96
C ALA A 103 1.32 -13.03 26.01
N PRO A 104 1.42 -14.18 26.70
CA PRO A 104 2.66 -14.96 26.75
C PRO A 104 3.20 -15.41 25.38
N PRO A 105 2.43 -16.08 24.49
CA PRO A 105 2.95 -16.48 23.18
C PRO A 105 3.32 -15.29 22.29
N VAL A 106 2.58 -14.17 22.38
CA VAL A 106 2.88 -12.94 21.63
C VAL A 106 4.17 -12.29 22.10
N TRP A 107 4.38 -12.28 23.42
CA TRP A 107 5.62 -11.81 24.01
C TRP A 107 6.80 -12.68 23.59
N THR A 108 6.66 -14.01 23.62
CA THR A 108 7.70 -14.95 23.15
C THR A 108 8.04 -14.72 21.68
N PHE A 109 7.04 -14.50 20.83
CA PHE A 109 7.24 -14.17 19.43
C PHE A 109 7.96 -12.83 19.24
N ALA A 110 7.56 -11.79 19.97
CA ALA A 110 8.20 -10.48 19.91
C ALA A 110 9.67 -10.54 20.37
N ALA A 111 9.95 -11.28 21.45
CA ALA A 111 11.28 -11.49 21.97
C ALA A 111 12.17 -12.27 20.97
N TYR A 112 11.63 -13.33 20.36
CA TYR A 112 12.34 -14.12 19.35
C TYR A 112 12.73 -13.30 18.12
N ASN A 113 11.85 -12.38 17.68
CA ASN A 113 12.08 -11.52 16.52
C ASN A 113 12.78 -10.20 16.84
N ALA A 114 13.31 -10.03 18.07
CA ALA A 114 13.92 -8.78 18.55
C ALA A 114 13.04 -7.52 18.31
N ALA A 115 11.72 -7.69 18.30
CA ALA A 115 10.78 -6.60 18.09
C ALA A 115 10.57 -5.83 19.40
N ARG A 116 10.27 -4.52 19.30
CA ARG A 116 9.91 -3.71 20.48
C ARG A 116 8.61 -4.26 21.08
N THR A 117 8.71 -4.84 22.27
CA THR A 117 7.61 -5.53 22.95
C THR A 117 6.43 -4.62 23.27
N GLY A 118 6.66 -3.36 23.66
CA GLY A 118 5.60 -2.40 23.99
C GLY A 118 4.60 -2.15 22.85
N PRO A 119 5.05 -1.65 21.67
CA PRO A 119 4.19 -1.45 20.51
C PRO A 119 3.49 -2.73 20.03
N VAL A 120 4.19 -3.87 20.08
CA VAL A 120 3.62 -5.17 19.67
C VAL A 120 2.47 -5.59 20.59
N LEU A 121 2.63 -5.43 21.91
CA LEU A 121 1.56 -5.73 22.88
C LEU A 121 0.39 -4.75 22.79
N LEU A 122 0.66 -3.47 22.51
CA LEU A 122 -0.39 -2.46 22.27
C LEU A 122 -1.20 -2.77 21.01
N PHE A 123 -0.51 -3.08 19.91
CA PHE A 123 -1.13 -3.55 18.68
C PHE A 123 -1.95 -4.82 18.92
N TRP A 124 -1.40 -5.76 19.70
CA TRP A 124 -2.08 -7.00 20.06
C TRP A 124 -3.35 -6.77 20.88
N ALA A 125 -3.31 -5.90 21.88
CA ALA A 125 -4.46 -5.54 22.68
C ALA A 125 -5.55 -4.87 21.82
N ALA A 126 -5.16 -3.96 20.91
CA ALA A 126 -6.06 -3.31 19.97
C ALA A 126 -6.69 -4.32 18.99
N ALA A 127 -5.90 -5.25 18.45
CA ALA A 127 -6.39 -6.31 17.58
C ALA A 127 -7.39 -7.22 18.30
N THR A 128 -7.09 -7.62 19.55
CA THR A 128 -7.98 -8.45 20.36
C THR A 128 -9.28 -7.71 20.71
N ALA A 129 -9.21 -6.41 20.99
CA ALA A 129 -10.39 -5.57 21.21
C ALA A 129 -11.25 -5.45 19.94
N SER A 130 -10.62 -5.24 18.77
CA SER A 130 -11.32 -5.18 17.48
C SER A 130 -12.03 -6.50 17.16
N LEU A 131 -11.33 -7.64 17.31
CA LEU A 131 -11.90 -8.97 17.11
C LEU A 131 -13.05 -9.25 18.09
N SER A 132 -12.97 -8.72 19.32
CA SER A 132 -14.05 -8.81 20.31
C SER A 132 -15.28 -8.01 19.89
N ALA A 133 -15.13 -6.92 19.14
CA ALA A 133 -16.25 -6.17 18.56
C ALA A 133 -16.99 -6.99 17.49
N GLY A 134 -16.27 -7.80 16.70
CA GLY A 134 -16.88 -8.78 15.80
C GLY A 134 -17.73 -9.82 16.55
N ALA A 135 -17.27 -10.27 17.71
CA ALA A 135 -18.05 -11.16 18.59
C ALA A 135 -19.30 -10.47 19.18
N LEU A 136 -19.25 -9.16 19.43
CA LEU A 136 -20.42 -8.35 19.83
C LEU A 136 -21.43 -8.19 18.69
N ALA A 137 -20.96 -7.96 17.46
CA ALA A 137 -21.81 -7.91 16.28
C ALA A 137 -22.52 -9.25 16.05
N ALA A 138 -21.89 -10.38 16.44
CA ALA A 138 -22.48 -11.71 16.35
C ALA A 138 -23.43 -12.08 17.51
N ARG A 139 -23.66 -11.18 18.48
CA ARG A 139 -24.54 -11.40 19.63
C ARG A 139 -26.03 -11.55 19.30
N PRO A 140 -26.62 -10.89 18.29
CA PRO A 140 -28.03 -11.07 17.97
C PRO A 140 -28.29 -12.51 17.54
N ARG A 141 -29.10 -13.23 18.33
CA ARG A 141 -29.51 -14.63 18.10
C ARG A 141 -30.45 -14.80 16.89
N GLY A 142 -30.59 -13.77 16.06
CA GLY A 142 -31.52 -13.72 14.95
C GLY A 142 -31.04 -14.53 13.75
N GLU A 143 -31.98 -15.20 13.10
CA GLU A 143 -31.76 -15.72 11.76
C GLU A 143 -31.34 -14.58 10.81
N GLY A 144 -30.41 -14.88 9.89
CA GLY A 144 -29.90 -13.88 8.93
C GLY A 144 -28.80 -12.95 9.45
N LEU A 145 -28.17 -13.23 10.59
CA LEU A 145 -27.03 -12.43 11.09
C LEU A 145 -25.87 -12.34 10.08
N ALA A 146 -25.45 -13.47 9.50
CA ALA A 146 -24.40 -13.49 8.49
C ALA A 146 -24.77 -12.66 7.26
N ARG A 147 -26.04 -12.74 6.82
CA ARG A 147 -26.57 -11.90 5.74
C ARG A 147 -26.52 -10.42 6.10
N ARG A 148 -26.87 -10.04 7.33
CA ARG A 148 -26.78 -8.64 7.80
C ARG A 148 -25.33 -8.16 7.86
N VAL A 149 -24.42 -8.97 8.37
CA VAL A 149 -22.98 -8.64 8.41
C VAL A 149 -22.42 -8.48 6.99
N ALA A 150 -22.76 -9.41 6.08
CA ALA A 150 -22.37 -9.31 4.67
C ALA A 150 -22.94 -8.03 4.03
N LEU A 151 -24.21 -7.72 4.29
CA LEU A 151 -24.89 -6.57 3.69
C LEU A 151 -24.32 -5.24 4.21
N TRP A 152 -24.23 -5.05 5.53
CA TRP A 152 -23.74 -3.81 6.12
C TRP A 152 -22.23 -3.65 5.96
N GLY A 153 -21.47 -4.73 6.11
CA GLY A 153 -20.03 -4.72 5.86
C GLY A 153 -19.71 -4.47 4.38
N GLY A 154 -20.45 -5.12 3.47
CA GLY A 154 -20.35 -4.84 2.04
C GLY A 154 -20.72 -3.40 1.71
N ALA A 155 -21.79 -2.87 2.31
CA ALA A 155 -22.17 -1.46 2.15
C ALA A 155 -21.09 -0.50 2.67
N LEU A 156 -20.41 -0.83 3.78
CA LEU A 156 -19.30 -0.05 4.31
C LEU A 156 -18.09 -0.03 3.34
N VAL A 157 -17.71 -1.20 2.82
CA VAL A 157 -16.62 -1.33 1.84
C VAL A 157 -16.95 -0.55 0.57
N ALA A 158 -18.15 -0.78 0.02
CA ALA A 158 -18.62 -0.09 -1.18
C ALA A 158 -18.74 1.43 -0.97
N GLY A 159 -19.27 1.86 0.17
CA GLY A 159 -19.38 3.26 0.55
C GLY A 159 -18.00 3.92 0.67
N THR A 160 -17.04 3.26 1.32
CA THR A 160 -15.65 3.77 1.42
C THR A 160 -15.03 3.94 0.04
N GLY A 161 -15.22 2.96 -0.86
CA GLY A 161 -14.78 3.07 -2.25
C GLY A 161 -15.43 4.25 -2.97
N LEU A 162 -16.76 4.38 -2.86
CA LEU A 162 -17.53 5.44 -3.51
C LEU A 162 -17.16 6.84 -3.00
N PHE A 163 -17.08 7.04 -1.68
CA PHE A 163 -16.70 8.32 -1.11
C PHE A 163 -15.23 8.65 -1.36
N GLY A 164 -14.35 7.64 -1.35
CA GLY A 164 -12.95 7.81 -1.72
C GLY A 164 -12.76 8.23 -3.18
N THR A 165 -13.45 7.59 -4.12
CA THR A 165 -13.41 7.98 -5.54
C THR A 165 -14.04 9.35 -5.77
N LEU A 166 -15.14 9.66 -5.09
CA LEU A 166 -15.73 11.00 -5.13
C LEU A 166 -14.75 12.05 -4.60
N GLY A 167 -14.03 11.75 -3.52
CA GLY A 167 -12.97 12.61 -2.98
C GLY A 167 -11.87 12.86 -4.01
N LEU A 168 -11.44 11.84 -4.75
CA LEU A 168 -10.44 11.98 -5.83
C LEU A 168 -10.96 12.83 -6.99
N VAL A 169 -12.20 12.61 -7.44
CA VAL A 169 -12.81 13.34 -8.58
C VAL A 169 -13.07 14.80 -8.23
N THR A 170 -13.50 15.08 -7.00
CA THR A 170 -13.77 16.45 -6.52
C THR A 170 -12.51 17.20 -6.08
N GLY A 171 -11.35 16.53 -6.00
CA GLY A 171 -10.10 17.10 -5.52
C GLY A 171 -10.02 17.24 -3.99
N ALA A 172 -11.03 16.79 -3.24
CA ALA A 172 -10.95 16.72 -1.78
C ALA A 172 -9.85 15.75 -1.30
N LEU A 173 -9.58 14.71 -2.10
CA LEU A 173 -8.36 13.93 -2.06
C LEU A 173 -7.53 14.35 -3.27
N PRO A 174 -6.52 15.22 -3.12
CA PRO A 174 -5.77 15.69 -4.27
C PRO A 174 -5.08 14.49 -4.93
N PRO A 175 -5.31 14.24 -6.23
CA PRO A 175 -4.55 13.23 -6.95
C PRO A 175 -3.06 13.59 -6.90
N TYR A 176 -2.21 12.58 -7.04
CA TYR A 176 -0.79 12.84 -7.19
C TYR A 176 -0.55 13.85 -8.33
N GLU A 177 0.26 14.87 -8.05
CA GLU A 177 0.71 15.86 -9.02
C GLU A 177 2.25 15.93 -8.97
N PRO A 178 2.95 15.91 -10.11
CA PRO A 178 4.39 16.02 -10.15
C PRO A 178 4.89 17.31 -9.49
N PRO A 179 6.06 17.29 -8.84
CA PRO A 179 6.64 18.51 -8.28
C PRO A 179 6.96 19.49 -9.42
N VAL A 180 6.61 20.77 -9.22
CA VAL A 180 7.08 21.85 -10.08
C VAL A 180 8.50 22.20 -9.68
N ILE A 181 9.47 21.85 -10.51
CA ILE A 181 10.90 22.11 -10.24
C ILE A 181 11.41 23.22 -11.15
N GLY A 182 11.99 24.28 -10.59
CA GLY A 182 12.64 25.32 -11.38
C GLY A 182 14.02 24.89 -11.91
N PRO A 183 14.60 25.65 -12.86
CA PRO A 183 15.95 25.39 -13.39
C PRO A 183 17.03 25.26 -12.30
N ALA A 184 16.96 26.09 -11.26
CA ALA A 184 17.89 26.00 -10.14
C ALA A 184 17.78 24.68 -9.36
N ALA A 185 16.57 24.12 -9.26
CA ALA A 185 16.33 22.84 -8.61
C ALA A 185 16.72 21.64 -9.49
N LEU A 186 16.92 21.82 -10.80
CA LEU A 186 17.47 20.79 -11.68
C LEU A 186 18.98 20.60 -11.51
N ALA A 187 19.70 21.66 -11.16
CA ALA A 187 21.14 21.58 -10.93
C ALA A 187 21.51 20.53 -9.87
N GLY A 188 22.59 19.81 -10.13
CA GLY A 188 23.09 18.70 -9.32
C GLY A 188 23.20 17.40 -10.12
N THR A 189 23.58 16.32 -9.42
CA THR A 189 23.73 14.99 -10.00
C THR A 189 22.45 14.19 -9.85
N TRP A 190 22.07 13.49 -10.91
CA TRP A 190 20.94 12.59 -10.99
C TRP A 190 21.46 11.22 -11.38
N ALA A 191 21.00 10.17 -10.72
CA ALA A 191 21.50 8.81 -10.93
C ALA A 191 20.35 7.84 -11.18
N ASP A 192 20.57 6.86 -12.06
CA ASP A 192 19.70 5.69 -12.14
C ASP A 192 20.08 4.64 -11.08
N HIS A 193 19.31 3.56 -11.05
CA HIS A 193 19.53 2.42 -10.15
C HIS A 193 20.79 1.60 -10.47
N THR A 194 21.40 1.79 -11.64
CA THR A 194 22.64 1.11 -12.08
C THR A 194 23.89 1.95 -11.89
N GLY A 195 23.76 3.21 -11.46
CA GLY A 195 24.88 4.12 -11.22
C GLY A 195 25.26 4.99 -12.42
N ASN A 196 24.49 4.99 -13.50
CA ASN A 196 24.66 5.96 -14.58
C ASN A 196 24.16 7.33 -14.12
N THR A 197 24.79 8.41 -14.59
CA THR A 197 24.52 9.74 -14.05
C THR A 197 24.36 10.83 -15.10
N LEU A 198 23.48 11.79 -14.79
CA LEU A 198 23.41 13.10 -15.42
C LEU A 198 23.77 14.16 -14.38
N THR A 199 24.76 14.99 -14.67
CA THR A 199 25.11 16.14 -13.82
C THR A 199 24.74 17.42 -14.54
N PHE A 200 23.79 18.15 -13.97
CA PHE A 200 23.33 19.44 -14.48
C PHE A 200 24.01 20.56 -13.72
N THR A 201 24.51 21.55 -14.43
CA THR A 201 25.05 22.77 -13.86
C THR A 201 24.09 23.93 -14.09
N ALA A 202 24.14 24.93 -13.21
CA ALA A 202 23.24 26.08 -13.25
C ALA A 202 23.45 26.99 -14.48
N ASP A 203 24.61 26.89 -15.14
CA ASP A 203 24.95 27.61 -16.38
C ASP A 203 24.39 26.94 -17.64
N GLY A 204 23.55 25.90 -17.52
CA GLY A 204 22.90 25.24 -18.65
C GLY A 204 23.74 24.11 -19.28
N ARG A 205 24.84 23.70 -18.66
CA ARG A 205 25.62 22.53 -19.12
C ARG A 205 25.17 21.23 -18.45
N VAL A 206 25.30 20.13 -19.18
CA VAL A 206 24.99 18.78 -18.70
C VAL A 206 26.13 17.83 -19.07
N THR A 207 26.51 16.98 -18.12
CA THR A 207 27.46 15.88 -18.34
C THR A 207 26.75 14.56 -18.09
N ALA A 208 26.77 13.69 -19.09
CA ALA A 208 26.20 12.35 -19.03
C ALA A 208 27.29 11.29 -18.93
N SER A 209 27.03 10.27 -18.12
CA SER A 209 27.90 9.11 -17.95
C SER A 209 27.08 7.83 -17.99
N GLY A 210 27.14 7.13 -19.13
CA GLY A 210 26.55 5.80 -19.33
C GLY A 210 25.03 5.76 -19.40
N VAL A 211 24.37 6.91 -19.56
CA VAL A 211 22.91 7.01 -19.48
C VAL A 211 22.28 6.34 -20.70
N ALA A 212 21.36 5.41 -20.45
CA ALA A 212 20.80 4.57 -21.50
C ALA A 212 20.04 5.41 -22.54
N GLU A 213 20.30 5.16 -23.83
CA GLU A 213 19.57 5.76 -24.93
C GLU A 213 18.36 4.90 -25.29
N HIS A 214 17.20 5.28 -24.77
CA HIS A 214 15.95 4.60 -25.06
C HIS A 214 15.20 5.30 -26.20
N SER A 215 14.88 4.55 -27.25
CA SER A 215 13.99 4.99 -28.31
C SER A 215 12.54 4.57 -28.04
N PRO A 216 11.53 5.39 -28.41
CA PRO A 216 10.13 4.96 -28.40
C PRO A 216 9.96 3.69 -29.24
N GLY A 217 9.52 2.59 -28.62
CA GLY A 217 9.37 1.30 -29.29
C GLY A 217 10.45 0.25 -28.98
N ASP A 218 11.48 0.58 -28.19
CA ASP A 218 12.49 -0.41 -27.79
C ASP A 218 11.86 -1.58 -27.02
N THR A 219 12.00 -2.80 -27.53
CA THR A 219 11.53 -4.00 -26.83
C THR A 219 12.50 -4.40 -25.72
N SER A 220 11.95 -4.88 -24.59
CA SER A 220 12.65 -5.04 -23.31
C SER A 220 13.67 -6.19 -23.24
N GLY A 221 14.35 -6.53 -24.33
CA GLY A 221 15.31 -7.64 -24.41
C GLY A 221 16.77 -7.23 -24.67
N ARG A 222 17.03 -6.01 -25.15
CA ARG A 222 18.39 -5.53 -25.42
C ARG A 222 18.68 -4.34 -24.50
N THR A 223 19.75 -4.43 -23.71
CA THR A 223 20.25 -3.28 -22.96
C THR A 223 20.60 -2.19 -23.97
N PRO A 224 19.95 -1.02 -23.91
CA PRO A 224 20.28 0.06 -24.82
C PRO A 224 21.72 0.50 -24.60
N PRO A 225 22.41 0.99 -25.64
CA PRO A 225 23.73 1.56 -25.47
C PRO A 225 23.66 2.72 -24.47
N GLY A 226 24.62 2.77 -23.56
CA GLY A 226 24.82 3.93 -22.69
C GLY A 226 25.50 5.04 -23.48
N CYS A 227 24.98 6.26 -23.38
CA CYS A 227 25.61 7.43 -23.97
C CYS A 227 26.30 8.28 -22.89
N SER A 228 27.48 8.79 -23.23
CA SER A 228 28.33 9.60 -22.36
C SER A 228 28.84 10.80 -23.14
N GLY A 229 28.88 11.96 -22.51
CA GLY A 229 29.30 13.18 -23.18
C GLY A 229 28.97 14.42 -22.37
N THR A 230 29.35 15.58 -22.90
CA THR A 230 28.97 16.88 -22.34
C THR A 230 28.22 17.68 -23.39
N GLY A 231 27.21 18.41 -22.94
CA GLY A 231 26.36 19.21 -23.82
C GLY A 231 25.61 20.27 -23.04
N THR A 232 24.43 20.64 -23.54
CA THR A 232 23.58 21.65 -22.92
C THR A 232 22.22 21.07 -22.53
N TRP A 233 21.51 21.76 -21.65
CA TRP A 233 20.15 21.41 -21.29
C TRP A 233 19.26 22.65 -21.26
N SER A 234 17.96 22.42 -21.46
CA SER A 234 16.92 23.43 -21.30
C SER A 234 15.72 22.85 -20.56
N TYR A 235 15.06 23.69 -19.77
CA TYR A 235 13.85 23.34 -19.03
C TYR A 235 12.65 24.06 -19.60
N GLU A 236 11.58 23.29 -19.80
CA GLU A 236 10.31 23.75 -20.33
C GLU A 236 9.25 23.51 -19.27
N PRO A 237 8.71 24.56 -18.64
CA PRO A 237 7.73 24.40 -17.56
C PRO A 237 6.40 23.82 -18.03
N GLY A 238 6.07 23.96 -19.32
CA GLY A 238 4.79 23.53 -19.86
C GLY A 238 3.61 24.39 -19.36
N ARG A 239 2.38 23.90 -19.55
CA ARG A 239 1.13 24.57 -19.12
C ARG A 239 0.64 24.11 -17.75
N ASP A 240 1.06 22.93 -17.34
CA ASP A 240 0.68 22.25 -16.11
C ASP A 240 1.86 21.39 -15.59
N PRO A 241 1.84 20.93 -14.32
CA PRO A 241 2.95 20.18 -13.76
C PRO A 241 3.27 18.85 -14.45
N TRP A 242 2.36 18.28 -15.25
CA TRP A 242 2.58 17.06 -16.02
C TRP A 242 3.29 17.32 -17.35
N SER A 243 3.21 18.53 -17.85
CA SER A 243 3.78 18.95 -19.13
C SER A 243 5.23 19.48 -19.04
N GLN A 244 5.82 19.46 -17.83
CA GLN A 244 7.21 19.86 -17.60
C GLN A 244 8.19 18.95 -18.33
N ARG A 245 9.15 19.53 -19.05
CA ARG A 245 10.15 18.79 -19.83
C ARG A 245 11.56 19.33 -19.63
N VAL A 246 12.54 18.43 -19.66
CA VAL A 246 13.97 18.75 -19.71
C VAL A 246 14.53 18.20 -21.02
N ARG A 247 15.00 19.07 -21.89
CA ARG A 247 15.65 18.69 -23.15
C ARG A 247 17.15 18.70 -22.96
N LEU A 248 17.81 17.64 -23.41
CA LEU A 248 19.26 17.50 -23.39
C LEU A 248 19.76 17.53 -24.82
N ASP A 249 20.82 18.28 -25.07
CA ASP A 249 21.53 18.30 -26.33
C ASP A 249 22.99 17.93 -26.06
N VAL A 250 23.29 16.63 -26.15
CA VAL A 250 24.62 16.06 -25.97
C VAL A 250 25.03 15.42 -27.30
N PRO A 251 26.13 15.85 -27.93
CA PRO A 251 26.55 15.30 -29.22
C PRO A 251 26.70 13.78 -29.18
N GLY A 252 26.02 13.09 -30.10
CA GLY A 252 26.02 11.63 -30.18
C GLY A 252 24.98 10.93 -29.29
N CYS A 253 24.18 11.66 -28.51
CA CYS A 253 23.08 11.11 -27.72
C CYS A 253 21.72 11.63 -28.23
N GLY A 254 20.84 10.74 -28.69
CA GLY A 254 19.50 11.05 -29.20
C GLY A 254 18.38 10.83 -28.20
N TRP A 255 18.50 11.36 -26.97
CA TRP A 255 17.44 11.21 -25.97
C TRP A 255 16.20 12.05 -26.28
N PRO A 256 14.98 11.49 -26.15
CA PRO A 256 13.78 12.31 -26.08
C PRO A 256 13.79 13.23 -24.84
N ALA A 257 12.85 14.17 -24.80
CA ALA A 257 12.68 15.05 -23.66
C ALA A 257 12.31 14.26 -22.40
N TRP A 258 12.97 14.58 -21.28
CA TRP A 258 12.70 13.98 -19.97
C TRP A 258 11.53 14.67 -19.29
N GLY A 259 10.60 13.90 -18.74
CA GLY A 259 9.55 14.41 -17.86
C GLY A 259 10.02 14.56 -16.41
N VAL A 260 9.32 15.40 -15.65
CA VAL A 260 9.52 15.55 -14.19
C VAL A 260 8.47 14.76 -13.44
N GLY A 261 8.87 14.02 -12.41
CA GLY A 261 8.01 13.26 -11.52
C GLY A 261 8.58 13.19 -10.09
N GLY A 262 8.12 12.21 -9.31
CA GLY A 262 8.56 12.03 -7.92
C GLY A 262 7.77 12.91 -6.96
N THR A 263 8.38 13.34 -5.86
CA THR A 263 7.73 14.26 -4.90
C THR A 263 8.56 15.53 -4.74
N GLY A 264 8.02 16.56 -4.08
CA GLY A 264 8.80 17.77 -3.80
C GLY A 264 10.08 17.52 -2.99
N ARG A 265 10.13 16.43 -2.19
CA ARG A 265 11.32 16.03 -1.42
C ARG A 265 12.24 15.09 -2.21
N GLU A 266 11.67 14.29 -3.10
CA GLU A 266 12.37 13.30 -3.90
C GLU A 266 11.97 13.44 -5.38
N PRO A 267 12.44 14.50 -6.07
CA PRO A 267 12.11 14.70 -7.47
C PRO A 267 12.81 13.65 -8.33
N ARG A 268 12.19 13.33 -9.46
CA ARG A 268 12.67 12.32 -10.41
C ARG A 268 12.58 12.86 -11.83
N LEU A 269 13.58 12.55 -12.65
CA LEU A 269 13.49 12.70 -14.11
C LEU A 269 13.12 11.35 -14.70
N HIS A 270 12.26 11.34 -15.72
CA HIS A 270 11.86 10.10 -16.35
C HIS A 270 11.72 10.19 -17.87
N GLN A 271 11.94 9.09 -18.56
CA GLN A 271 11.61 8.89 -19.96
C GLN A 271 10.71 7.67 -20.11
N SER A 272 9.73 7.75 -20.99
CA SER A 272 8.93 6.58 -21.37
C SER A 272 9.78 5.62 -22.19
N VAL A 273 9.78 4.34 -21.79
CA VAL A 273 10.53 3.28 -22.47
C VAL A 273 9.57 2.16 -22.87
N GLY A 274 9.92 1.37 -23.89
CA GLY A 274 9.03 0.33 -24.39
C GLY A 274 8.10 0.79 -25.51
N GLY A 275 7.22 -0.12 -25.94
CA GLY A 275 6.18 0.17 -26.92
C GLY A 275 5.08 1.11 -26.39
N PRO A 276 4.27 1.68 -27.30
CA PRO A 276 3.12 2.50 -26.92
C PRO A 276 2.22 1.80 -25.90
N GLY A 277 1.90 2.48 -24.81
CA GLY A 277 1.04 1.94 -23.74
C GLY A 277 1.72 0.99 -22.75
N SER A 278 3.04 0.78 -22.85
CA SER A 278 3.78 -0.07 -21.89
C SER A 278 3.71 0.47 -20.45
N GLY A 279 3.68 1.80 -20.30
CA GLY A 279 3.78 2.47 -19.00
C GLY A 279 5.14 2.32 -18.30
N LYS A 280 6.16 1.77 -18.97
CA LYS A 280 7.50 1.62 -18.38
C LYS A 280 8.25 2.95 -18.43
N LEU A 281 8.93 3.28 -17.33
CA LEU A 281 9.70 4.51 -17.18
C LEU A 281 11.15 4.20 -16.86
N TYR A 282 12.09 4.80 -17.60
CA TYR A 282 13.47 4.93 -17.17
C TYR A 282 13.59 6.17 -16.31
N GLN A 283 14.08 6.02 -15.07
CA GLN A 283 14.06 7.10 -14.08
C GLN A 283 15.45 7.41 -13.53
N LEU A 284 15.68 8.70 -13.28
CA LEU A 284 16.82 9.21 -12.56
C LEU A 284 16.35 9.89 -11.27
N ARG A 285 17.02 9.60 -10.17
CA ARG A 285 16.78 10.20 -8.86
C ARG A 285 17.83 11.26 -8.59
N LYS A 286 17.44 12.38 -8.00
CA LYS A 286 18.41 13.38 -7.59
C LYS A 286 19.29 12.80 -6.47
N ALA A 287 20.60 12.79 -6.68
CA ALA A 287 21.54 12.39 -5.65
C ALA A 287 21.47 13.43 -4.53
N THR A 288 21.07 13.01 -3.32
CA THR A 288 21.18 13.86 -2.14
C THR A 288 22.66 14.12 -1.87
N SER A 289 23.04 15.39 -1.88
CA SER A 289 24.36 15.86 -1.47
C SER A 289 24.58 15.50 0.01
N GLY A 290 25.04 14.29 0.30
CA GLY A 290 25.19 13.80 1.67
C GLY A 290 25.36 12.30 1.88
N SER A 291 25.35 11.47 0.83
CA SER A 291 25.78 10.08 0.99
C SER A 291 27.21 9.91 0.46
N PRO A 292 28.24 9.94 1.32
CA PRO A 292 29.50 9.32 0.96
C PRO A 292 29.25 7.83 0.71
N ARG A 293 29.85 7.30 -0.35
CA ARG A 293 30.03 5.85 -0.52
C ARG A 293 31.05 5.36 0.50
#